data_AF-A0A821I0A0-F1
#
_entry.id   AF-A0A821I0A0-F1
#
_cell.length_a   1.000
_cell.length_b   1.000
_cell.length_c   1.000
_cell.angle_alpha   90.00
_cell.angle_beta   90.00
_cell.angle_gamma   90.00
#
_symmetry.space_group_name_H-M   'P 1'
#
loop_
_entity.id
_entity.type
_entity.pdbx_description
1 polymer ?
#
loop_
_entity_poly.entity_id
_entity_poly.type
_entity_poly.pdbx_seq_one_letter_code
_entity_poly.pdbx_strand_id
1 'polypeptide(L)'
;AFVPVLDAIKAFNLIADDFEDEVDDFLGYFEKIWIGKPEKRGTSRKKPLFPIEIWNVYDRAVANLPRSNNSIEGWHNAFEKRVAIVHPTITKLTEKIRREQSKFEVDIAQIRQGQEPKPKKLKYRKLDERIKRLVDDYENVDLGEYLKGLAVNMSL
;
A
#
# COMPACT_ATOMS: atom_id res chain seq x y z
N ALA A 1 -2.62 0.49 -6.60
CA ALA A 1 -1.78 0.83 -7.77
C ALA A 1 -0.89 2.02 -7.46
N PHE A 2 0.16 2.20 -8.25
CA PHE A 2 1.05 3.35 -8.22
C PHE A 2 0.77 4.26 -9.42
N VAL A 3 -0.48 4.48 -9.80
CA VAL A 3 -0.87 5.49 -10.79
C VAL A 3 -1.94 6.37 -10.16
N PRO A 4 -2.12 7.63 -10.60
CA PRO A 4 -3.23 8.45 -10.14
C PRO A 4 -4.55 7.68 -10.20
N VAL A 5 -5.43 7.91 -9.23
CA VAL A 5 -6.71 7.18 -9.15
C VAL A 5 -7.51 7.31 -10.47
N LEU A 6 -7.48 8.49 -11.08
CA LEU A 6 -8.16 8.78 -12.34
C LEU A 6 -7.59 7.98 -13.53
N ASP A 7 -6.30 7.65 -13.49
CA ASP A 7 -5.60 6.93 -14.55
C ASP A 7 -5.58 5.41 -14.33
N ALA A 8 -6.09 4.92 -13.19
CA ALA A 8 -6.06 3.50 -12.85
C ALA A 8 -6.80 2.62 -13.88
N ILE A 9 -7.93 3.10 -14.40
CA ILE A 9 -8.68 2.40 -15.46
C ILE A 9 -7.89 2.40 -16.78
N LYS A 10 -7.29 3.53 -17.14
CA LYS A 10 -6.47 3.67 -18.35
C LYS A 10 -5.27 2.72 -18.30
N ALA A 11 -4.58 2.68 -17.16
CA ALA A 11 -3.45 1.78 -16.91
C ALA A 11 -3.88 0.31 -16.98
N PHE A 12 -5.04 -0.04 -16.40
CA PHE A 12 -5.56 -1.40 -16.49
C PHE A 12 -5.82 -1.82 -17.94
N ASN A 13 -6.53 -1.00 -18.72
CA ASN A 13 -6.85 -1.35 -20.11
C ASN A 13 -5.57 -1.52 -20.95
N LEU A 14 -4.58 -0.63 -20.77
CA LEU A 14 -3.30 -0.73 -21.47
C LEU A 14 -2.60 -2.08 -21.23
N ILE A 15 -2.62 -2.58 -19.99
CA ILE A 15 -2.03 -3.89 -19.67
C ILE A 15 -2.95 -5.02 -20.15
N ALA A 16 -4.26 -4.86 -20.02
CA ALA A 16 -5.25 -5.86 -20.43
C ALA A 16 -5.17 -6.17 -21.94
N ASP A 17 -4.93 -5.14 -22.75
CA ASP A 17 -4.82 -5.27 -24.21
C ASP A 17 -3.57 -6.05 -24.66
N ASP A 18 -2.55 -6.17 -23.80
CA ASP A 18 -1.31 -6.92 -24.08
C ASP A 18 -1.42 -8.42 -23.73
N PHE A 19 -2.50 -8.85 -23.07
CA PHE A 19 -2.67 -10.25 -22.65
C PHE A 19 -3.34 -11.11 -23.72
N GLU A 20 -2.97 -12.39 -23.77
CA GLU A 20 -3.63 -13.40 -24.60
C GLU A 20 -4.99 -13.82 -24.02
N ASP A 21 -5.90 -14.29 -24.88
CA ASP A 21 -7.28 -14.68 -24.52
C ASP A 21 -7.36 -15.73 -23.38
N GLU A 22 -6.29 -16.50 -23.15
CA GLU A 22 -6.22 -17.53 -22.10
C GLU A 22 -6.41 -16.97 -20.67
N VAL A 23 -6.20 -15.66 -20.45
CA VAL A 23 -6.38 -15.02 -19.14
C VAL A 23 -7.67 -14.21 -19.02
N ASP A 24 -8.60 -14.32 -19.97
CA ASP A 24 -9.87 -13.57 -19.97
C ASP A 24 -10.71 -13.79 -18.71
N ASP A 25 -10.75 -15.01 -18.19
CA ASP A 25 -11.46 -15.32 -16.95
C ASP A 25 -10.84 -14.57 -15.75
N PHE A 26 -9.51 -14.49 -15.73
CA PHE A 26 -8.77 -13.75 -14.70
C PHE A 26 -8.99 -12.24 -14.83
N LEU A 27 -8.87 -11.69 -16.04
CA LEU A 27 -9.13 -10.26 -16.31
C LEU A 27 -10.57 -9.91 -15.97
N GLY A 28 -11.53 -10.74 -16.34
CA GLY A 28 -12.93 -10.58 -16.03
C GLY A 28 -13.24 -10.65 -14.53
N TYR A 29 -12.53 -11.48 -13.78
CA TYR A 29 -12.56 -11.49 -12.31
C TYR A 29 -11.96 -10.20 -11.74
N PHE A 30 -10.73 -9.87 -12.15
CA PHE A 30 -9.99 -8.71 -11.63
C PHE A 30 -10.78 -7.42 -11.87
N GLU A 31 -11.30 -7.25 -13.08
CA GLU A 31 -12.10 -6.10 -13.46
C GLU A 31 -13.37 -6.02 -12.63
N LYS A 32 -14.07 -7.13 -12.36
CA LYS A 32 -15.26 -7.11 -11.48
C LYS A 32 -14.94 -6.64 -10.06
N ILE A 33 -13.82 -7.10 -9.51
CA ILE A 33 -13.50 -6.92 -8.10
C ILE A 33 -12.87 -5.55 -7.84
N TRP A 34 -11.96 -5.10 -8.71
CA TRP A 34 -11.06 -3.98 -8.42
C TRP A 34 -11.23 -2.75 -9.33
N ILE A 35 -11.65 -2.93 -10.60
CA ILE A 35 -11.67 -1.84 -11.60
C ILE A 35 -13.10 -1.35 -11.91
N GLY A 36 -14.05 -2.28 -11.99
CA GLY A 36 -15.43 -2.07 -12.44
C GLY A 36 -15.62 -2.44 -13.91
N LYS A 37 -16.52 -3.38 -14.23
CA LYS A 37 -16.78 -3.80 -15.61
C LYS A 37 -17.41 -2.69 -16.46
N PRO A 38 -17.02 -2.51 -17.73
CA PRO A 38 -17.71 -1.64 -18.68
C PRO A 38 -19.19 -2.00 -18.79
N GLU A 39 -20.04 -0.99 -18.87
CA GLU A 39 -21.45 -1.22 -19.16
C GLU A 39 -21.67 -1.43 -20.67
N LYS A 40 -22.53 -2.39 -21.03
CA LYS A 40 -22.75 -2.80 -22.43
C LYS A 40 -23.28 -1.68 -23.35
N ARG A 41 -23.77 -0.57 -22.80
CA ARG A 41 -24.44 0.53 -23.53
C ARG A 41 -24.14 1.91 -22.92
N GLY A 42 -22.88 2.18 -22.60
CA GLY A 42 -22.46 3.49 -22.09
C GLY A 42 -20.95 3.63 -21.98
N THR A 43 -20.47 4.84 -21.71
CA THR A 43 -19.08 5.12 -21.31
C THR A 43 -18.84 4.87 -19.81
N SER A 44 -19.89 4.51 -19.06
CA SER A 44 -19.87 4.20 -17.64
C SER A 44 -19.34 2.80 -17.33
N ARG A 45 -18.73 2.66 -16.15
CA ARG A 45 -18.33 1.38 -15.56
C ARG A 45 -19.21 1.08 -14.35
N LYS A 46 -19.49 -0.20 -14.12
CA LYS A 46 -20.11 -0.65 -12.87
C LYS A 46 -19.17 -0.37 -11.71
N LYS A 47 -19.73 -0.06 -10.54
CA LYS A 47 -18.94 0.10 -9.33
C LYS A 47 -18.20 -1.23 -9.00
N PRO A 48 -16.87 -1.22 -8.81
CA PRO A 48 -16.14 -2.40 -8.36
C PRO A 48 -16.56 -2.80 -6.95
N LEU A 49 -16.29 -4.05 -6.57
CA LEU A 49 -16.51 -4.52 -5.19
C LEU A 49 -15.67 -3.70 -4.20
N PHE A 50 -14.43 -3.39 -4.58
CA PHE A 50 -13.54 -2.52 -3.83
C PHE A 50 -13.22 -1.25 -4.63
N PRO A 51 -13.68 -0.07 -4.18
CA PRO A 51 -13.37 1.22 -4.79
C PRO A 51 -11.86 1.45 -4.95
N ILE A 52 -11.47 2.09 -6.05
CA ILE A 52 -10.05 2.33 -6.43
C ILE A 52 -9.32 3.12 -5.34
N GLU A 53 -10.01 4.10 -4.76
CA GLU A 53 -9.52 5.00 -3.72
C GLU A 53 -9.05 4.26 -2.46
N ILE A 54 -9.57 3.05 -2.20
CA ILE A 54 -9.25 2.29 -0.99
C ILE A 54 -7.92 1.53 -1.13
N TRP A 55 -7.62 1.02 -2.34
CA TRP A 55 -6.45 0.18 -2.59
C TRP A 55 -5.35 0.88 -3.40
N ASN A 56 -5.62 2.07 -3.94
CA ASN A 56 -4.61 2.89 -4.59
C ASN A 56 -3.62 3.46 -3.55
N VAL A 57 -2.33 3.50 -3.91
CA VAL A 57 -1.24 3.96 -3.03
C VAL A 57 -0.38 5.04 -3.67
N TYR A 58 -0.80 5.60 -4.81
CA TYR A 58 -0.07 6.63 -5.55
C TYR A 58 0.19 7.86 -4.68
N ASP A 59 -0.85 8.47 -4.12
CA ASP A 59 -0.70 9.67 -3.28
C ASP A 59 0.17 9.41 -2.05
N ARG A 60 0.08 8.20 -1.48
CA ARG A 60 0.95 7.78 -0.36
C ARG A 60 2.41 7.69 -0.81
N ALA A 61 2.67 7.15 -2.00
CA ALA A 61 4.01 7.09 -2.56
C ALA A 61 4.56 8.49 -2.85
N VAL A 62 3.78 9.38 -3.47
CA VAL A 62 4.14 10.80 -3.69
C VAL A 62 4.45 11.51 -2.36
N ALA A 63 3.68 11.23 -1.31
CA ALA A 63 3.87 11.85 0.00
C ALA A 63 4.97 11.18 0.86
N ASN A 64 5.72 10.21 0.33
CA ASN A 64 6.70 9.42 1.09
C ASN A 64 6.11 8.72 2.34
N LEU A 65 4.82 8.38 2.30
CA LEU A 65 4.14 7.67 3.37
C LEU A 65 4.34 6.15 3.24
N PRO A 66 4.20 5.38 4.34
CA PRO A 66 4.21 3.92 4.26
C PRO A 66 3.20 3.43 3.23
N ARG A 67 3.59 2.45 2.39
CA ARG A 67 2.73 1.90 1.32
C ARG A 67 1.76 0.84 1.84
N SER A 68 2.21 0.06 2.82
CA SER A 68 1.40 -0.95 3.51
C SER A 68 1.29 -0.64 5.00
N ASN A 69 0.50 -1.45 5.69
CA ASN A 69 0.30 -1.48 7.13
C ASN A 69 1.34 -2.35 7.87
N ASN A 70 2.43 -2.82 7.23
CA ASN A 70 3.40 -3.75 7.84
C ASN A 70 3.97 -3.25 9.19
N SER A 71 4.13 -1.94 9.37
CA SER A 71 4.57 -1.37 10.66
C SER A 71 3.53 -1.59 11.76
N ILE A 72 2.25 -1.44 11.42
CA ILE A 72 1.11 -1.66 12.31
C ILE A 72 1.00 -3.15 12.62
N GLU A 73 1.04 -4.03 11.62
CA GLU A 73 1.04 -5.49 11.81
C GLU A 73 2.22 -5.97 12.66
N GLY A 74 3.42 -5.43 12.38
CA GLY A 74 4.62 -5.72 13.15
C GLY A 74 4.49 -5.27 14.61
N TRP A 75 3.87 -4.10 14.84
CA TRP A 75 3.55 -3.64 16.19
C TRP A 75 2.53 -4.55 16.88
N HIS A 76 1.42 -4.88 16.23
CA HIS A 76 0.39 -5.79 16.77
C HIS A 76 0.97 -7.14 17.16
N ASN A 77 1.77 -7.76 16.28
CA ASN A 77 2.44 -9.05 16.55
C ASN A 77 3.39 -8.94 17.76
N ALA A 78 4.17 -7.85 17.83
CA ALA A 78 5.07 -7.64 18.95
C ALA A 78 4.30 -7.36 20.27
N PHE A 79 3.18 -6.65 20.20
CA PHE A 79 2.31 -6.36 21.34
C PHE A 79 1.62 -7.63 21.84
N GLU A 80 1.05 -8.44 20.95
CA GLU A 80 0.46 -9.75 21.27
C GLU A 80 1.46 -10.63 22.03
N LYS A 81 2.70 -10.72 21.54
CA LYS A 81 3.79 -11.44 22.22
C LYS A 81 4.15 -10.85 23.59
N ARG A 82 4.04 -9.53 23.78
CA ARG A 82 4.27 -8.88 25.09
C ARG A 82 3.10 -9.09 26.06
N VAL A 83 1.88 -9.12 25.55
CA VAL A 83 0.70 -9.47 26.34
C VAL A 83 0.85 -10.91 26.83
N ALA A 84 1.22 -11.84 25.94
CA ALA A 84 1.50 -13.26 26.24
C ALA A 84 0.34 -13.98 26.97
N ILE A 85 -0.89 -13.53 26.74
CA ILE A 85 -2.10 -14.06 27.34
C ILE A 85 -3.17 -14.12 26.24
N VAL A 86 -3.76 -15.29 26.02
CA VAL A 86 -4.76 -15.51 24.96
C VAL A 86 -6.07 -14.77 25.26
N HIS A 87 -6.52 -14.80 26.52
CA HIS A 87 -7.74 -14.16 26.99
C HIS A 87 -7.48 -13.32 28.25
N PRO A 88 -6.83 -12.14 28.12
CA PRO A 88 -6.54 -11.29 29.27
C PRO A 88 -7.83 -10.68 29.83
N THR A 89 -7.93 -10.61 31.16
CA THR A 89 -8.94 -9.78 31.80
C THR A 89 -8.73 -8.31 31.43
N ILE A 90 -9.79 -7.50 31.48
CA ILE A 90 -9.70 -6.05 31.18
C ILE A 90 -8.60 -5.38 32.02
N THR A 91 -8.46 -5.77 33.30
CA THR A 91 -7.41 -5.27 34.20
C THR A 91 -6.01 -5.58 33.69
N LYS A 92 -5.72 -6.84 33.36
CA LYS A 92 -4.42 -7.26 32.81
C LYS A 92 -4.12 -6.62 31.46
N LEU A 93 -5.13 -6.51 30.58
CA LEU A 93 -4.98 -5.84 29.30
C LEU A 93 -4.64 -4.35 29.50
N THR A 94 -5.34 -3.68 30.40
CA THR A 94 -5.10 -2.26 30.72
C THR A 94 -3.68 -2.05 31.25
N GLU A 95 -3.19 -2.92 32.13
CA GLU A 95 -1.80 -2.86 32.60
C GLU A 95 -0.79 -3.01 31.46
N LYS A 96 -1.03 -3.93 30.52
CA LYS A 96 -0.16 -4.14 29.36
C LYS A 96 -0.17 -2.93 28.42
N ILE A 97 -1.34 -2.35 28.16
CA ILE A 97 -1.50 -1.12 27.36
C ILE A 97 -0.76 0.05 28.03
N ARG A 98 -0.89 0.23 29.36
CA ARG A 98 -0.18 1.29 30.08
C ARG A 98 1.34 1.16 29.95
N ARG A 99 1.89 -0.06 30.07
CA ARG A 99 3.33 -0.30 29.88
C ARG A 99 3.78 0.02 28.46
N GLU A 100 2.97 -0.34 27.46
CA GLU A 100 3.22 -0.03 26.06
C GLU A 100 3.23 1.48 25.81
N GLN A 101 2.25 2.20 26.37
CA GLN A 101 2.16 3.66 26.29
C GLN A 101 3.38 4.32 26.91
N SER A 102 3.79 3.93 28.13
CA SER A 102 4.98 4.51 28.78
C SER A 102 6.25 4.33 27.95
N LYS A 103 6.38 3.21 27.22
CA LYS A 103 7.49 3.01 26.29
C LYS A 103 7.44 3.99 25.12
N PHE A 104 6.27 4.19 24.52
CA PHE A 104 6.13 5.14 23.41
C PHE A 104 6.32 6.58 23.84
N GLU A 105 5.94 6.95 25.05
CA GLU A 105 6.20 8.29 25.59
C GLU A 105 7.70 8.60 25.64
N VAL A 106 8.53 7.61 25.99
CA VAL A 106 10.00 7.74 25.93
C VAL A 106 10.48 7.91 24.49
N ASP A 107 10.02 7.07 23.56
CA ASP A 107 10.40 7.16 22.14
C ASP A 107 9.98 8.52 21.53
N ILE A 108 8.78 9.01 21.86
CA ILE A 108 8.29 10.33 21.43
C ILE A 108 9.13 11.46 22.03
N ALA A 109 9.51 11.37 23.30
CA ALA A 109 10.36 12.37 23.94
C ALA A 109 11.74 12.44 23.27
N GLN A 110 12.34 11.30 22.92
CA GLN A 110 13.59 11.24 22.17
C GLN A 110 13.47 11.90 20.79
N ILE A 111 12.39 11.59 20.05
CA ILE A 111 12.12 12.21 18.74
C ILE A 111 11.96 13.73 18.88
N ARG A 112 11.24 14.20 19.91
CA ARG A 112 11.09 15.64 20.20
C ARG A 112 12.41 16.33 20.54
N GLN A 113 13.38 15.59 21.08
CA GLN A 113 14.75 16.07 21.32
C GLN A 113 15.63 16.04 20.06
N GLY A 114 15.08 15.67 18.90
CA GLY A 114 15.81 15.57 17.65
C GLY A 114 16.56 14.25 17.45
N GLN A 115 16.33 13.24 18.29
CA GLN A 115 16.89 11.91 18.03
C GLN A 115 16.17 11.25 16.86
N GLU A 116 16.94 10.65 15.95
CA GLU A 116 16.37 9.92 14.82
C GLU A 116 15.78 8.58 15.27
N PRO A 117 14.59 8.21 14.76
CA PRO A 117 14.04 6.88 14.99
C PRO A 117 14.90 5.82 14.31
N LYS A 118 14.79 4.57 14.78
CA LYS A 118 15.51 3.44 14.17
C LYS A 118 15.18 3.35 12.68
N PRO A 119 16.18 3.38 11.79
CA PRO A 119 15.94 3.39 10.37
C PRO A 119 15.38 2.04 9.90
N LYS A 120 14.52 2.09 8.88
CA LYS A 120 14.14 0.89 8.11
C LYS A 120 15.38 0.21 7.53
N LYS A 121 15.33 -1.11 7.33
CA LYS A 121 16.40 -1.85 6.65
C LYS A 121 16.72 -1.21 5.30
N LEU A 122 18.01 -1.12 4.96
CA LEU A 122 18.51 -0.42 3.78
C LEU A 122 17.82 -0.86 2.48
N LYS A 123 17.56 -2.16 2.30
CA LYS A 123 16.88 -2.67 1.09
C LYS A 123 15.50 -2.05 0.86
N TYR A 124 14.73 -1.83 1.93
CA TYR A 124 13.40 -1.23 1.82
C TYR A 124 13.47 0.28 1.59
N ARG A 125 14.47 0.96 2.16
CA ARG A 125 14.73 2.37 1.89
C ARG A 125 15.08 2.59 0.41
N LYS A 126 16.01 1.80 -0.12
CA LYS A 126 16.37 1.85 -1.55
C LYS A 126 15.18 1.55 -2.46
N LEU A 127 14.32 0.61 -2.07
CA LEU A 127 13.09 0.33 -2.81
C LEU A 127 12.11 1.51 -2.77
N ASP A 128 11.86 2.07 -1.59
CA ASP A 128 11.01 3.27 -1.41
C ASP A 128 11.54 4.44 -2.26
N GLU A 129 12.86 4.67 -2.27
CA GLU A 129 13.53 5.70 -3.08
C GLU A 129 13.41 5.47 -4.59
N ARG A 130 13.52 4.22 -5.07
CA ARG A 130 13.32 3.90 -6.49
C ARG A 130 11.88 4.14 -6.92
N ILE A 131 10.92 3.68 -6.12
CA ILE A 131 9.49 3.88 -6.40
C ILE A 131 9.13 5.36 -6.35
N LYS A 132 9.66 6.10 -5.38
CA LYS A 132 9.43 7.54 -5.27
C LYS A 132 9.87 8.28 -6.53
N ARG A 133 11.08 7.99 -7.02
CA ARG A 133 11.60 8.59 -8.25
C ARG A 133 10.72 8.30 -9.47
N LEU A 134 10.23 7.07 -9.60
CA LEU A 134 9.31 6.73 -10.69
C LEU A 134 8.01 7.52 -10.56
N VAL A 135 7.36 7.45 -9.39
CA VAL A 135 6.08 8.11 -9.11
C VAL A 135 6.16 9.62 -9.30
N ASP A 136 7.27 10.25 -8.92
CA ASP A 136 7.48 11.70 -9.10
C ASP A 136 7.66 12.11 -10.57
N ASP A 137 8.08 11.18 -11.42
CA ASP A 137 8.32 11.40 -12.84
C ASP A 137 7.12 10.96 -13.71
N TYR A 138 5.99 10.60 -13.08
CA TYR A 138 4.83 10.03 -13.76
C TYR A 138 4.34 10.85 -14.96
N GLU A 139 4.29 12.19 -14.84
CA GLU A 139 3.79 13.09 -15.89
C GLU A 139 4.75 13.22 -17.09
N ASN A 140 6.03 12.89 -16.92
CA ASN A 140 7.05 13.06 -17.95
C ASN A 140 7.39 11.77 -18.72
N VAL A 141 6.82 10.64 -18.31
CA VAL A 141 7.14 9.32 -18.85
C VAL A 141 5.90 8.71 -19.50
N ASP A 142 6.10 7.99 -20.60
CA ASP A 142 5.01 7.22 -21.21
C ASP A 142 4.43 6.20 -20.21
N LEU A 143 3.10 6.03 -20.21
CA LEU A 143 2.41 5.18 -19.25
C LEU A 143 2.86 3.71 -19.32
N GLY A 144 3.15 3.19 -20.51
CA GLY A 144 3.65 1.82 -20.68
C GLY A 144 5.04 1.65 -20.06
N GLU A 145 5.96 2.56 -20.37
CA GLU A 145 7.32 2.55 -19.81
C GLU A 145 7.32 2.76 -18.29
N TYR A 146 6.44 3.62 -17.80
CA TYR A 146 6.21 3.83 -16.37
C TYR A 146 5.80 2.54 -15.66
N LEU A 147 4.80 1.83 -16.20
CA LEU A 147 4.29 0.59 -15.64
C LEU A 147 5.34 -0.53 -15.65
N LYS A 148 6.12 -0.65 -16.74
CA LYS A 148 7.26 -1.58 -16.82
C LYS A 148 8.30 -1.28 -15.73
N GLY A 149 8.66 -0.02 -15.56
CA GLY A 149 9.62 0.41 -14.54
C GLY A 149 9.18 0.05 -13.11
N LEU A 150 7.88 0.20 -12.82
CA LEU A 150 7.31 -0.25 -11.55
C LEU A 150 7.33 -1.76 -11.39
N ALA A 151 6.97 -2.52 -12.42
CA ALA A 151 6.92 -3.99 -12.37
C ALA A 151 8.28 -4.59 -11.94
N VAL A 152 9.38 -4.09 -12.50
CA VAL A 152 10.76 -4.51 -12.15
C VAL A 152 11.09 -4.25 -10.67
N ASN A 153 10.49 -3.22 -10.05
CA ASN A 153 10.70 -2.94 -8.64
C ASN A 153 9.87 -3.83 -7.70
N MET A 154 8.81 -4.46 -8.20
CA MET A 154 7.94 -5.35 -7.43
C MET A 154 8.37 -6.82 -7.49
N SER A 155 9.21 -7.20 -8.46
CA SER A 155 9.73 -8.56 -8.66
C SER A 155 10.95 -8.92 -7.78
N LEU A 156 11.22 -8.17 -6.69
CA LEU A 156 12.37 -8.31 -5.80
C LEU A 156 11.97 -8.25 -4.32
#